data_AF-A0A0Q3PEG1-F1
#
_entry.id   AF-A0A0Q3PEG1-F1
#
_cell.length_a   1.000
_cell.length_b   1.000
_cell.length_c   1.000
_cell.angle_alpha   90.00
_cell.angle_beta   90.00
_cell.angle_gamma   90.00
#
_symmetry.space_group_name_H-M   'P 1'
#
loop_
_entity.id
_entity.type
_entity.pdbx_description
1 polymer ?
#
loop_
_entity_poly.entity_id
_entity_poly.type
_entity_poly.pdbx_seq_one_letter_code
_entity_poly.pdbx_strand_id
1 'polypeptide(L)'
;MPMIIEPRDGDAEDDASSTKKRSLIAIAGSLLGEISLLKLALAWVLGALLPSLLLGAAPLVITAWIASISGRVAALAGIGSLALLALIAVIGWYGFRPLFRMAEKSFWSLNALVVQPGYAVCREGLQHLAERLLPVGSAPDRRAALRAGSAIGAGLLGGLVAGTVLALVWPATRWSGGFADFIDPFQLVVPALANAVALMSLYLALASLLWGMADGLMDQPRDLGGFDSAPPSARRWRVAHLSDVHVVGERYGFRIESGRAGPRGNERFLRVLDRLSEIHESEPLDLLLITGDMTDAGRSAEWAEFLDAMQRHPALAARSLILPGNHDVNIVDRANPARLELPGSPGKRLRQMRTLSAIAALQGERVRVFDESRSRLAGSLATALEPHREAIAAFADAGGLRLSAGLAAIWADAFPMVLPPTEPDGLGVILLNSNAEAHFSFTNALGLVAEEDMQALLAATRTFPQARWILALHHHPIEYPRPAKAFSERIGTALINGSRLLRLLRPVAPRTVAMHGHRHIDWIGRCGGLKIVSAPSPVMEATDAEPTCFYIHTLAAAPQGIALLAPQRVMIEPVPPAVTA
;
A
#
# COMPACT_ATOMS: atom_id res chain seq x y z
N MET A 1 -24.85 -9.48 8.34
CA MET A 1 -25.20 -8.04 8.49
C MET A 1 -25.35 -7.44 7.10
N PRO A 2 -26.25 -6.46 6.89
CA PRO A 2 -26.31 -5.73 5.63
C PRO A 2 -24.99 -4.98 5.38
N MET A 3 -24.58 -4.89 4.11
CA MET A 3 -23.39 -4.11 3.73
C MET A 3 -23.60 -2.63 4.06
N ILE A 4 -22.51 -1.93 4.38
CA ILE A 4 -22.57 -0.48 4.70
C ILE A 4 -22.83 0.32 3.41
N ILE A 5 -22.05 0.03 2.38
CA ILE A 5 -22.27 0.48 1.00
C ILE A 5 -22.64 -0.77 0.20
N GLU A 6 -23.83 -0.74 -0.43
CA GLU A 6 -24.28 -1.78 -1.35
C GLU A 6 -23.97 -1.33 -2.79
N PRO A 7 -22.91 -1.88 -3.44
CA PRO A 7 -22.48 -1.37 -4.74
C PRO A 7 -23.52 -1.57 -5.85
N ARG A 8 -24.47 -2.49 -5.66
CA ARG A 8 -25.57 -2.76 -6.59
C ARG A 8 -26.59 -1.62 -6.67
N ASP A 9 -26.68 -0.81 -5.63
CA ASP A 9 -27.58 0.35 -5.57
C ASP A 9 -26.96 1.62 -6.17
N GLY A 10 -25.66 1.55 -6.52
CA GLY A 10 -24.86 2.72 -6.93
C GLY A 10 -24.51 3.63 -5.75
N ASP A 11 -23.73 4.67 -6.03
CA ASP A 11 -23.39 5.69 -5.03
C ASP A 11 -23.15 7.09 -5.65
N ALA A 12 -22.67 8.03 -4.85
CA ALA A 12 -22.48 9.43 -5.25
C ALA A 12 -21.59 9.62 -6.49
N GLU A 13 -20.76 8.64 -6.86
CA GLU A 13 -19.97 8.64 -8.10
C GLU A 13 -20.86 8.45 -9.34
N ASP A 14 -21.87 7.58 -9.27
CA ASP A 14 -22.80 7.30 -10.38
C ASP A 14 -23.71 8.51 -10.67
N ASP A 15 -23.96 9.33 -9.65
CA ASP A 15 -24.75 10.56 -9.75
C ASP A 15 -23.95 11.79 -10.22
N ALA A 16 -22.65 11.67 -10.50
CA ALA A 16 -21.76 12.81 -10.77
C ALA A 16 -22.24 13.73 -11.91
N SER A 17 -22.84 13.15 -12.96
CA SER A 17 -23.38 13.87 -14.11
C SER A 17 -24.91 13.95 -14.13
N SER A 18 -25.58 13.47 -13.09
CA SER A 18 -27.04 13.37 -13.03
C SER A 18 -27.68 14.72 -12.70
N THR A 19 -28.33 15.35 -13.68
CA THR A 19 -29.09 16.61 -13.47
C THR A 19 -30.33 16.44 -12.62
N LYS A 20 -30.74 15.19 -12.33
CA LYS A 20 -31.86 14.87 -11.44
C LYS A 20 -31.45 14.79 -9.98
N LYS A 21 -30.16 14.53 -9.72
CA LYS A 21 -29.59 14.38 -8.38
C LYS A 21 -28.70 15.56 -8.00
N ARG A 22 -28.09 16.23 -8.98
CA ARG A 22 -27.21 17.40 -8.79
C ARG A 22 -27.73 18.62 -9.53
N SER A 23 -27.52 19.79 -8.94
CA SER A 23 -27.83 21.08 -9.59
C SER A 23 -26.87 21.35 -10.74
N LEU A 24 -27.32 22.12 -11.74
CA LEU A 24 -26.45 22.52 -12.87
C LEU A 24 -25.21 23.29 -12.41
N ILE A 25 -25.31 24.05 -11.31
CA ILE A 25 -24.16 24.74 -10.70
C ILE A 25 -23.18 23.74 -10.10
N ALA A 26 -23.65 22.68 -9.45
CA ALA A 26 -22.78 21.63 -8.92
C ALA A 26 -22.05 20.87 -10.04
N ILE A 27 -22.74 20.59 -11.15
CA ILE A 27 -22.16 19.95 -12.35
C ILE A 27 -21.16 20.89 -13.03
N ALA A 28 -21.49 22.18 -13.19
CA ALA A 28 -20.57 23.17 -13.74
C ALA A 28 -19.33 23.35 -12.86
N GLY A 29 -19.49 23.32 -11.52
CA GLY A 29 -18.39 23.35 -10.56
C GLY A 29 -17.47 22.14 -10.67
N SER A 30 -18.02 20.93 -10.84
CA SER A 30 -17.20 19.73 -11.06
C SER A 30 -16.43 19.81 -12.38
N LEU A 31 -17.05 20.30 -13.46
CA LEU A 31 -16.43 20.49 -14.77
C LEU A 31 -15.32 21.56 -14.75
N LEU A 32 -15.54 22.70 -14.09
CA LEU A 32 -14.51 23.73 -13.90
C LEU A 32 -13.32 23.19 -13.08
N GLY A 33 -13.61 22.29 -12.14
CA GLY A 33 -12.59 21.55 -11.43
C GLY A 33 -11.76 20.63 -12.33
N GLU A 34 -12.22 20.18 -13.50
CA GLU A 34 -11.50 19.20 -14.34
C GLU A 34 -10.30 19.76 -15.11
N ILE A 35 -10.03 21.07 -15.06
CA ILE A 35 -8.88 21.68 -15.75
C ILE A 35 -7.56 21.16 -15.14
N SER A 36 -6.91 20.25 -15.86
CA SER A 36 -5.83 19.38 -15.36
C SER A 36 -4.55 20.13 -14.97
N LEU A 37 -4.17 21.18 -15.69
CA LEU A 37 -2.92 21.92 -15.42
C LEU A 37 -2.99 22.71 -14.11
N LEU A 38 -4.13 23.36 -13.84
CA LEU A 38 -4.33 24.08 -12.58
C LEU A 38 -4.38 23.11 -11.40
N LYS A 39 -5.08 21.98 -11.57
CA LYS A 39 -5.09 20.89 -10.59
C LYS A 39 -3.72 20.29 -10.34
N LEU A 40 -2.91 20.08 -11.39
CA LEU A 40 -1.55 19.57 -11.27
C LEU A 40 -0.66 20.57 -10.52
N ALA A 41 -0.72 21.85 -10.88
CA ALA A 41 0.00 22.91 -10.18
C ALA A 41 -0.42 22.96 -8.70
N LEU A 42 -1.71 22.92 -8.41
CA LEU A 42 -2.23 22.93 -7.05
C LEU A 42 -1.83 21.67 -6.26
N ALA A 43 -1.89 20.49 -6.88
CA ALA A 43 -1.43 19.24 -6.26
C ALA A 43 0.06 19.31 -5.92
N TRP A 44 0.88 19.86 -6.82
CA TRP A 44 2.32 20.07 -6.58
C TRP A 44 2.57 21.10 -5.48
N VAL A 45 1.82 22.21 -5.47
CA VAL A 45 1.92 23.24 -4.43
C VAL A 45 1.55 22.68 -3.06
N LEU A 46 0.42 21.98 -2.94
CA LEU A 46 -0.08 21.44 -1.68
C LEU A 46 0.72 20.21 -1.19
N GLY A 47 1.14 19.35 -2.11
CA GLY A 47 1.80 18.09 -1.79
C GLY A 47 3.32 18.18 -1.62
N ALA A 48 3.98 19.16 -2.27
CA ALA A 48 5.43 19.26 -2.27
C ALA A 48 5.94 20.66 -1.87
N LEU A 49 5.52 21.73 -2.55
CA LEU A 49 6.11 23.06 -2.37
C LEU A 49 5.83 23.66 -0.99
N LEU A 50 4.56 23.73 -0.58
CA LEU A 50 4.16 24.34 0.67
C LEU A 50 4.76 23.60 1.89
N PRO A 51 4.69 22.25 1.98
CA PRO A 51 5.37 21.52 3.04
C PRO A 51 6.88 21.79 3.08
N SER A 52 7.54 21.88 1.91
CA SER A 52 8.98 22.17 1.83
C SER A 52 9.30 23.59 2.31
N LEU A 53 8.50 24.59 1.92
CA LEU A 53 8.66 25.98 2.38
C LEU A 53 8.47 26.08 3.90
N LEU A 54 7.46 25.41 4.45
CA LEU A 54 7.23 25.37 5.90
C LEU A 54 8.40 24.72 6.63
N LEU A 55 8.94 23.62 6.09
CA LEU A 55 10.12 22.95 6.65
C LEU A 55 11.36 23.86 6.64
N GLY A 56 11.60 24.59 5.56
CA GLY A 56 12.74 25.52 5.45
C GLY A 56 12.58 26.82 6.25
N ALA A 57 11.34 27.26 6.48
CA ALA A 57 11.02 28.42 7.31
C ALA A 57 11.01 28.09 8.81
N ALA A 58 10.81 26.83 9.21
CA ALA A 58 10.74 26.44 10.61
C ALA A 58 11.96 26.86 11.45
N PRO A 59 13.23 26.69 11.00
CA PRO A 59 14.39 27.19 11.74
C PRO A 59 14.36 28.71 11.96
N LEU A 60 13.92 29.48 10.96
CA LEU A 60 13.82 30.94 11.04
C LEU A 60 12.78 31.36 12.08
N VAL A 61 11.60 30.72 12.06
CA VAL A 61 10.50 31.00 12.99
C VAL A 61 10.86 30.58 14.41
N ILE A 62 11.43 29.38 14.59
CA ILE A 62 11.84 28.85 15.89
C ILE A 62 12.93 29.74 16.51
N THR A 63 13.95 30.14 15.73
CA THR A 63 15.02 31.00 16.24
C THR A 63 14.54 32.40 16.58
N ALA A 64 13.67 33.00 15.75
CA ALA A 64 13.03 34.28 16.05
C ALA A 64 12.17 34.20 17.33
N TRP A 65 11.42 33.11 17.51
CA TRP A 65 10.61 32.86 18.70
C TRP A 65 11.47 32.65 19.95
N ILE A 66 12.51 31.79 19.89
CA ILE A 66 13.46 31.59 20.98
C ILE A 66 14.12 32.91 21.37
N ALA A 67 14.56 33.73 20.40
CA ALA A 67 15.13 35.04 20.66
C ALA A 67 14.14 35.99 21.35
N SER A 68 12.84 35.90 21.01
CA SER A 68 11.79 36.71 21.65
C SER A 68 11.48 36.28 23.09
N ILE A 69 11.64 34.98 23.40
CA ILE A 69 11.37 34.40 24.72
C ILE A 69 12.58 34.47 25.64
N SER A 70 13.79 34.25 25.13
CA SER A 70 15.03 34.33 25.90
C SER A 70 15.21 35.70 26.53
N GLY A 71 14.75 36.77 25.85
CA GLY A 71 14.67 38.13 26.39
C GLY A 71 13.56 38.39 27.42
N ARG A 72 12.65 37.43 27.66
CA ARG A 72 11.47 37.57 28.52
C ARG A 72 11.32 36.46 29.57
N VAL A 73 12.35 35.64 29.79
CA VAL A 73 12.31 34.50 30.73
C VAL A 73 11.96 34.93 32.17
N ALA A 74 12.31 36.15 32.57
CA ALA A 74 11.92 36.72 33.86
C ALA A 74 10.40 36.96 34.01
N ALA A 75 9.62 36.99 32.92
CA ALA A 75 8.18 37.22 32.92
C ALA A 75 7.33 35.92 32.94
N LEU A 76 7.96 34.74 32.88
CA LEU A 76 7.28 33.43 32.86
C LEU A 76 6.80 32.94 34.26
N ALA A 77 7.02 33.71 35.33
CA ALA A 77 6.68 33.35 36.71
C ALA A 77 5.18 33.53 37.08
N GLY A 78 4.31 33.85 36.11
CA GLY A 78 2.88 34.10 36.34
C GLY A 78 2.01 32.85 36.18
N ILE A 79 0.94 32.75 36.98
CA ILE A 79 -0.07 31.68 36.90
C ILE A 79 -0.68 31.55 35.49
N GLY A 80 -0.84 32.67 34.77
CA GLY A 80 -1.32 32.68 33.38
C GLY A 80 -0.37 31.98 32.38
N SER A 81 0.94 32.04 32.60
CA SER A 81 1.93 31.34 31.78
C SER A 81 1.90 29.83 32.01
N LEU A 82 1.67 29.39 33.26
CA LEU A 82 1.45 27.98 33.59
C LEU A 82 0.14 27.45 33.00
N ALA A 83 -0.94 28.23 33.03
CA ALA A 83 -2.20 27.87 32.41
C ALA A 83 -2.08 27.76 30.87
N LEU A 84 -1.32 28.66 30.24
CA LEU A 84 -1.03 28.59 28.80
C LEU A 84 -0.17 27.37 28.45
N LEU A 85 0.86 27.04 29.25
CA LEU A 85 1.65 25.84 29.07
C LEU A 85 0.83 24.56 29.25
N ALA A 86 -0.07 24.54 30.24
CA ALA A 86 -1.02 23.43 30.43
C ALA A 86 -1.98 23.31 29.24
N LEU A 87 -2.48 24.43 28.70
CA LEU A 87 -3.32 24.42 27.49
C LEU A 87 -2.56 23.93 26.26
N ILE A 88 -1.31 24.36 26.06
CA ILE A 88 -0.45 23.87 24.99
C ILE A 88 -0.16 22.37 25.17
N ALA A 89 0.06 21.90 26.40
CA ALA A 89 0.25 20.49 26.70
C ALA A 89 -1.02 19.66 26.42
N VAL A 90 -2.21 20.18 26.73
CA VAL A 90 -3.51 19.54 26.42
C VAL A 90 -3.76 19.52 24.91
N ILE A 91 -3.56 20.63 24.20
CA ILE A 91 -3.67 20.70 22.73
C ILE A 91 -2.63 19.77 22.08
N GLY A 92 -1.42 19.73 22.62
CA GLY A 92 -0.38 18.79 22.23
C GLY A 92 -0.82 17.34 22.45
N TRP A 93 -1.37 17.00 23.60
CA TRP A 93 -1.79 15.64 23.92
C TRP A 93 -2.90 15.12 22.98
N TYR A 94 -3.93 15.92 22.72
CA TYR A 94 -5.04 15.54 21.83
C TYR A 94 -4.71 15.71 20.34
N GLY A 95 -3.87 16.69 19.99
CA GLY A 95 -3.47 16.99 18.61
C GLY A 95 -2.26 16.20 18.12
N PHE A 96 -1.44 15.65 19.01
CA PHE A 96 -0.18 14.99 18.65
C PHE A 96 -0.40 13.82 17.72
N ARG A 97 -1.40 12.97 17.97
CA ARG A 97 -1.59 11.78 17.15
C ARG A 97 -2.05 12.10 15.72
N PRO A 98 -3.08 12.93 15.48
CA PRO A 98 -3.41 13.38 14.13
C PRO A 98 -2.27 14.13 13.44
N LEU A 99 -1.55 15.00 14.18
CA LEU A 99 -0.42 15.77 13.63
C LEU A 99 0.78 14.87 13.32
N PHE A 100 1.08 13.89 14.17
CA PHE A 100 2.12 12.90 13.97
C PHE A 100 1.78 12.04 12.75
N ARG A 101 0.56 11.52 12.64
CA ARG A 101 0.12 10.78 11.46
C ARG A 101 0.20 11.62 10.19
N MET A 102 -0.17 12.89 10.25
CA MET A 102 -0.06 13.81 9.11
C MET A 102 1.40 14.10 8.76
N ALA A 103 2.26 14.34 9.75
CA ALA A 103 3.69 14.59 9.58
C ALA A 103 4.41 13.34 9.07
N GLU A 104 4.13 12.18 9.65
CA GLU A 104 4.59 10.87 9.23
C GLU A 104 4.14 10.59 7.79
N LYS A 105 2.85 10.78 7.48
CA LYS A 105 2.32 10.60 6.13
C LYS A 105 2.95 11.56 5.12
N SER A 106 3.17 12.82 5.49
CA SER A 106 3.82 13.81 4.64
C SER A 106 5.31 13.48 4.43
N PHE A 107 5.98 13.03 5.49
CA PHE A 107 7.36 12.56 5.46
C PHE A 107 7.50 11.31 4.58
N TRP A 108 6.63 10.31 4.75
CA TRP A 108 6.60 9.12 3.92
C TRP A 108 6.15 9.43 2.50
N SER A 109 5.25 10.38 2.28
CA SER A 109 4.85 10.81 0.93
C SER A 109 6.02 11.49 0.23
N LEU A 110 6.76 12.37 0.90
CA LEU A 110 7.96 13.01 0.38
C LEU A 110 9.08 12.00 0.10
N ASN A 111 9.26 11.04 1.01
CA ASN A 111 10.15 9.91 0.81
C ASN A 111 9.72 9.06 -0.39
N ALA A 112 8.44 8.70 -0.47
CA ALA A 112 7.86 7.88 -1.52
C ALA A 112 7.84 8.55 -2.89
N LEU A 113 7.78 9.89 -2.94
CA LEU A 113 7.70 10.64 -4.20
C LEU A 113 9.08 11.04 -4.73
N VAL A 114 10.05 11.32 -3.85
CA VAL A 114 11.33 11.93 -4.25
C VAL A 114 12.52 11.08 -3.81
N VAL A 115 12.64 10.79 -2.51
CA VAL A 115 13.88 10.27 -1.91
C VAL A 115 14.09 8.79 -2.23
N GLN A 116 13.10 7.96 -1.93
CA GLN A 116 13.16 6.52 -2.13
C GLN A 116 13.07 6.12 -3.61
N PRO A 117 12.26 6.75 -4.48
CA PRO A 117 12.38 6.53 -5.92
C PRO A 117 13.75 6.88 -6.46
N GLY A 118 14.36 8.00 -6.03
CA GLY A 118 15.72 8.36 -6.43
C GLY A 118 16.74 7.28 -6.05
N TYR A 119 16.74 6.86 -4.79
CA TYR A 119 17.58 5.75 -4.33
C TYR A 119 17.28 4.43 -5.05
N ALA A 120 16.00 4.06 -5.21
CA ALA A 120 15.58 2.83 -5.85
C ALA A 120 15.97 2.82 -7.34
N VAL A 121 15.82 3.93 -8.06
CA VAL A 121 16.28 4.07 -9.45
C VAL A 121 17.79 3.90 -9.52
N CYS A 122 18.57 4.51 -8.61
CA CYS A 122 20.01 4.27 -8.55
C CYS A 122 20.35 2.80 -8.26
N ARG A 123 19.66 2.18 -7.29
CA ARG A 123 19.86 0.79 -6.88
C ARG A 123 19.53 -0.18 -8.00
N GLU A 124 18.30 -0.13 -8.51
CA GLU A 124 17.83 -0.98 -9.59
C GLU A 124 18.60 -0.70 -10.89
N GLY A 125 19.01 0.55 -11.14
CA GLY A 125 19.81 0.91 -12.32
C GLY A 125 21.21 0.30 -12.28
N LEU A 126 21.88 0.41 -11.14
CA LEU A 126 23.18 -0.26 -10.92
C LEU A 126 23.03 -1.78 -10.96
N GLN A 127 21.97 -2.34 -10.38
CA GLN A 127 21.70 -3.78 -10.42
C GLN A 127 21.43 -4.25 -11.86
N HIS A 128 20.60 -3.54 -12.62
CA HIS A 128 20.28 -3.87 -14.01
C HIS A 128 21.54 -3.87 -14.88
N LEU A 129 22.41 -2.87 -14.71
CA LEU A 129 23.69 -2.80 -15.42
C LEU A 129 24.63 -3.94 -15.00
N ALA A 130 24.74 -4.20 -13.70
CA ALA A 130 25.64 -5.21 -13.16
C ALA A 130 25.17 -6.64 -13.50
N GLU A 131 23.85 -6.89 -13.52
CA GLU A 131 23.27 -8.18 -13.90
C GLU A 131 23.40 -8.47 -15.40
N ARG A 132 23.45 -7.45 -16.27
CA ARG A 132 23.77 -7.64 -17.71
C ARG A 132 25.16 -8.25 -17.95
N LEU A 133 26.07 -8.08 -16.99
CA LEU A 133 27.42 -8.63 -17.05
C LEU A 133 27.51 -10.05 -16.47
N LEU A 134 26.43 -10.56 -15.86
CA LEU A 134 26.39 -11.91 -15.32
C LEU A 134 25.98 -12.91 -16.42
N PRO A 135 26.75 -13.99 -16.64
CA PRO A 135 26.33 -15.09 -17.51
C PRO A 135 24.98 -15.68 -17.07
N VAL A 136 24.16 -16.05 -18.05
CA VAL A 136 22.92 -16.81 -17.84
C VAL A 136 23.29 -18.14 -17.14
N GLY A 137 22.72 -18.39 -15.96
CA GLY A 137 23.06 -19.55 -15.13
C GLY A 137 24.12 -19.31 -14.04
N SER A 138 24.53 -18.06 -13.81
CA SER A 138 25.40 -17.71 -12.66
C SER A 138 24.81 -18.21 -11.33
N ALA A 139 25.68 -18.73 -10.45
CA ALA A 139 25.28 -19.26 -9.14
C ALA A 139 24.47 -18.21 -8.33
N PRO A 140 23.40 -18.63 -7.63
CA PRO A 140 22.55 -17.72 -6.84
C PRO A 140 23.32 -16.83 -5.86
N ASP A 141 24.41 -17.35 -5.29
CA ASP A 141 25.25 -16.62 -4.33
C ASP A 141 26.00 -15.46 -4.99
N ARG A 142 26.44 -15.62 -6.24
CA ARG A 142 27.11 -14.55 -6.99
C ARG A 142 26.13 -13.42 -7.33
N ARG A 143 24.89 -13.77 -7.69
CA ARG A 143 23.82 -12.78 -7.93
C ARG A 143 23.47 -12.04 -6.64
N ALA A 144 23.36 -12.75 -5.52
CA ALA A 144 23.14 -12.15 -4.21
C ALA A 144 24.27 -11.17 -3.82
N ALA A 145 25.53 -11.59 -3.93
CA ALA A 145 26.68 -10.71 -3.62
C ALA A 145 26.70 -9.45 -4.50
N LEU A 146 26.38 -9.59 -5.79
CA LEU A 146 26.30 -8.47 -6.72
C LEU A 146 25.17 -7.50 -6.33
N ARG A 147 23.98 -7.99 -5.99
CA ARG A 147 22.87 -7.15 -5.51
C ARG A 147 23.20 -6.40 -4.23
N ALA A 148 23.84 -7.07 -3.27
CA ALA A 148 24.32 -6.45 -2.04
C ALA A 148 25.33 -5.33 -2.35
N GLY A 149 26.30 -5.58 -3.22
CA GLY A 149 27.28 -4.58 -3.67
C GLY A 149 26.63 -3.40 -4.39
N SER A 150 25.67 -3.65 -5.28
CA SER A 150 24.92 -2.60 -5.98
C SER A 150 24.09 -1.74 -5.02
N ALA A 151 23.52 -2.31 -3.96
CA ALA A 151 22.79 -1.56 -2.94
C ALA A 151 23.69 -0.59 -2.16
N ILE A 152 24.88 -1.04 -1.75
CA ILE A 152 25.90 -0.19 -1.11
C ILE A 152 26.37 0.88 -2.08
N GLY A 153 26.70 0.51 -3.32
CA GLY A 153 27.11 1.43 -4.37
C GLY A 153 26.08 2.52 -4.66
N ALA A 154 24.80 2.16 -4.70
CA ALA A 154 23.70 3.11 -4.87
C ALA A 154 23.59 4.08 -3.69
N GLY A 155 23.81 3.60 -2.47
CA GLY A 155 23.81 4.44 -1.27
C GLY A 155 24.94 5.46 -1.27
N LEU A 156 26.15 5.03 -1.66
CA LEU A 156 27.31 5.92 -1.83
C LEU A 156 27.09 6.95 -2.93
N LEU A 157 26.57 6.53 -4.09
CA LEU A 157 26.28 7.42 -5.21
C LEU A 157 25.20 8.45 -4.85
N GLY A 158 24.09 8.01 -4.27
CA GLY A 158 23.02 8.90 -3.81
C GLY A 158 23.50 9.87 -2.74
N GLY A 159 24.31 9.38 -1.79
CA GLY A 159 24.98 10.18 -0.78
C GLY A 159 25.86 11.28 -1.36
N LEU A 160 26.69 10.93 -2.34
CA LEU A 160 27.57 11.87 -3.04
C LEU A 160 26.78 12.95 -3.79
N VAL A 161 25.79 12.55 -4.60
CA VAL A 161 24.96 13.48 -5.38
C VAL A 161 24.22 14.46 -4.46
N ALA A 162 23.58 13.96 -3.41
CA ALA A 162 22.88 14.80 -2.45
C ALA A 162 23.84 15.73 -1.67
N GLY A 163 25.02 15.24 -1.30
CA GLY A 163 26.08 16.04 -0.69
C GLY A 163 26.57 17.17 -1.61
N THR A 164 26.68 16.93 -2.92
CA THR A 164 27.00 17.97 -3.89
C THR A 164 25.91 19.03 -3.98
N VAL A 165 24.63 18.63 -4.03
CA VAL A 165 23.51 19.59 -4.04
C VAL A 165 23.50 20.43 -2.76
N LEU A 166 23.72 19.82 -1.60
CA LEU A 166 23.85 20.53 -0.32
C LEU A 166 24.95 21.59 -0.38
N ALA A 167 26.15 21.22 -0.86
CA ALA A 167 27.28 22.14 -0.97
C ALA A 167 26.99 23.33 -1.90
N LEU A 168 26.27 23.10 -3.01
CA LEU A 168 25.90 24.14 -3.97
C LEU A 168 24.86 25.12 -3.39
N VAL A 169 23.90 24.63 -2.60
CA VAL A 169 22.82 25.45 -2.04
C VAL A 169 23.19 26.14 -0.73
N TRP A 170 24.18 25.60 0.01
CA TRP A 170 24.61 26.11 1.31
C TRP A 170 24.81 27.64 1.37
N PRO A 171 25.46 28.30 0.38
CA PRO A 171 25.67 29.75 0.42
C PRO A 171 24.37 30.58 0.42
N ALA A 172 23.26 30.02 -0.07
CA ALA A 172 21.95 30.67 -0.11
C ALA A 172 21.10 30.41 1.14
N THR A 173 21.57 29.57 2.09
CA THR A 173 20.84 29.23 3.31
C THR A 173 20.91 30.36 4.36
N ARG A 174 19.88 30.45 5.20
CA ARG A 174 19.84 31.37 6.36
C ARG A 174 19.15 30.66 7.51
N TRP A 175 19.86 30.42 8.60
CA TRP A 175 19.35 29.61 9.72
C TRP A 175 18.81 30.44 10.89
N SER A 176 18.98 31.76 10.86
CA SER A 176 18.51 32.69 11.88
C SER A 176 17.60 33.77 11.31
N GLY A 177 16.42 33.91 11.91
CA GLY A 177 15.45 34.97 11.63
C GLY A 177 15.43 36.05 12.71
N GLY A 178 14.97 37.24 12.35
CA GLY A 178 14.74 38.38 13.23
C GLY A 178 13.35 38.98 13.04
N PHE A 179 12.92 39.83 13.97
CA PHE A 179 11.57 40.42 13.94
C PHE A 179 11.34 41.32 12.71
N ALA A 180 12.40 41.90 12.16
CA ALA A 180 12.38 42.69 10.94
C ALA A 180 11.96 41.86 9.71
N ASP A 181 12.15 40.55 9.72
CA ASP A 181 11.78 39.69 8.60
C ASP A 181 10.25 39.50 8.47
N PHE A 182 9.47 39.83 9.52
CA PHE A 182 8.01 39.88 9.45
C PHE A 182 7.49 41.13 8.72
N ILE A 183 8.34 42.15 8.54
CA ILE A 183 7.99 43.40 7.86
C ILE A 183 8.13 43.23 6.33
N ASP A 184 9.07 42.40 5.87
CA ASP A 184 9.24 42.04 4.46
C ASP A 184 9.41 40.51 4.29
N PRO A 185 8.31 39.74 4.32
CA PRO A 185 8.36 38.28 4.28
C PRO A 185 8.86 37.73 2.94
N PHE A 186 8.87 38.52 1.86
CA PHE A 186 9.33 38.05 0.55
C PHE A 186 10.85 37.81 0.52
N GLN A 187 11.64 38.49 1.36
CA GLN A 187 13.08 38.24 1.46
C GLN A 187 13.40 36.88 2.08
N LEU A 188 12.43 36.25 2.75
CA LEU A 188 12.59 34.91 3.32
C LEU A 188 12.29 33.80 2.33
N VAL A 189 11.74 34.08 1.14
CA VAL A 189 11.37 33.04 0.17
C VAL A 189 12.60 32.26 -0.31
N VAL A 190 13.63 32.96 -0.78
CA VAL A 190 14.86 32.31 -1.28
C VAL A 190 15.60 31.57 -0.16
N PRO A 191 15.84 32.17 1.02
CA PRO A 191 16.46 31.45 2.13
C PRO A 191 15.63 30.28 2.66
N ALA A 192 14.29 30.38 2.69
CA ALA A 192 13.43 29.27 3.09
C ALA A 192 13.51 28.11 2.08
N LEU A 193 13.50 28.39 0.77
CA LEU A 193 13.72 27.38 -0.26
C LEU A 193 15.12 26.76 -0.14
N ALA A 194 16.16 27.57 0.06
CA ALA A 194 17.53 27.09 0.22
C ALA A 194 17.68 26.21 1.47
N ASN A 195 17.11 26.61 2.61
CA ASN A 195 17.07 25.80 3.82
C ASN A 195 16.34 24.49 3.60
N ALA A 196 15.19 24.51 2.92
CA ALA A 196 14.42 23.31 2.61
C ALA A 196 15.22 22.33 1.76
N VAL A 197 15.86 22.82 0.69
CA VAL A 197 16.72 21.98 -0.18
C VAL A 197 17.94 21.48 0.59
N ALA A 198 18.55 22.30 1.46
CA ALA A 198 19.67 21.88 2.29
C ALA A 198 19.28 20.78 3.29
N LEU A 199 18.17 20.94 4.01
CA LEU A 199 17.62 19.92 4.92
C LEU A 199 17.30 18.63 4.18
N MET A 200 16.66 18.73 3.01
CA MET A 200 16.31 17.57 2.20
C MET A 200 17.55 16.86 1.65
N SER A 201 18.56 17.62 1.20
CA SER A 201 19.81 17.08 0.66
C SER A 201 20.63 16.40 1.75
N LEU A 202 20.72 16.99 2.95
CA LEU A 202 21.36 16.37 4.09
C LEU A 202 20.64 15.08 4.51
N TYR A 203 19.31 15.12 4.58
CA TYR A 203 18.49 13.95 4.88
C TYR A 203 18.70 12.85 3.84
N LEU A 204 18.58 13.16 2.54
CA LEU A 204 18.77 12.21 1.45
C LEU A 204 20.18 11.62 1.45
N ALA A 205 21.21 12.42 1.76
CA ALA A 205 22.58 11.94 1.83
C ALA A 205 22.75 10.89 2.93
N LEU A 206 22.29 11.20 4.15
CA LEU A 206 22.35 10.28 5.29
C LEU A 206 21.46 9.06 5.06
N ALA A 207 20.23 9.25 4.58
CA ALA A 207 19.28 8.19 4.30
C ALA A 207 19.80 7.23 3.23
N SER A 208 20.35 7.73 2.12
CA SER A 208 20.93 6.89 1.05
C SER A 208 22.07 6.03 1.56
N LEU A 209 22.97 6.58 2.39
CA LEU A 209 24.06 5.81 3.00
C LEU A 209 23.53 4.74 3.94
N LEU A 210 22.60 5.10 4.84
CA LEU A 210 22.01 4.17 5.79
C LEU A 210 21.22 3.06 5.09
N TRP A 211 20.42 3.39 4.07
CA TRP A 211 19.67 2.40 3.29
C TRP A 211 20.58 1.55 2.42
N GLY A 212 21.59 2.12 1.76
CA GLY A 212 22.57 1.36 1.00
C GLY A 212 23.29 0.31 1.83
N MET A 213 23.70 0.69 3.05
CA MET A 213 24.28 -0.24 4.01
C MET A 213 23.25 -1.25 4.52
N ALA A 214 22.07 -0.81 4.93
CA ALA A 214 21.05 -1.69 5.50
C ALA A 214 20.49 -2.68 4.48
N ASP A 215 20.40 -2.31 3.20
CA ASP A 215 19.96 -3.17 2.11
C ASP A 215 21.09 -4.09 1.66
N GLY A 216 22.34 -3.62 1.62
CA GLY A 216 23.51 -4.43 1.28
C GLY A 216 23.87 -5.49 2.32
N LEU A 217 23.63 -5.20 3.60
CA LEU A 217 23.89 -6.12 4.72
C LEU A 217 22.71 -7.06 5.03
N MET A 218 21.53 -6.80 4.48
CA MET A 218 20.39 -7.70 4.60
C MET A 218 20.57 -8.91 3.68
N ASP A 219 19.95 -10.03 4.05
CA ASP A 219 19.79 -11.16 3.13
C ASP A 219 19.18 -10.69 1.81
N GLN A 220 19.72 -11.19 0.70
CA GLN A 220 19.26 -10.83 -0.64
C GLN A 220 18.17 -11.80 -1.11
N PRO A 221 17.23 -11.34 -1.96
CA PRO A 221 16.18 -12.20 -2.48
C PRO A 221 16.78 -13.30 -3.36
N ARG A 222 16.30 -14.52 -3.19
CA ARG A 222 16.72 -15.70 -3.95
C ARG A 222 15.49 -16.50 -4.37
N ASP A 223 15.57 -17.16 -5.52
CA ASP A 223 14.60 -18.19 -5.87
C ASP A 223 14.60 -19.30 -4.81
N LEU A 224 13.46 -19.95 -4.63
CA LEU A 224 13.36 -21.05 -3.68
C LEU A 224 14.10 -22.26 -4.25
N GLY A 225 15.18 -22.69 -3.58
CA GLY A 225 16.01 -23.82 -4.03
C GLY A 225 15.29 -25.18 -3.99
N GLY A 226 14.19 -25.27 -3.26
CA GLY A 226 13.34 -26.45 -3.13
C GLY A 226 12.24 -26.20 -2.09
N PHE A 227 11.14 -26.94 -2.22
CA PHE A 227 10.06 -26.89 -1.23
C PHE A 227 10.41 -27.69 0.02
N ASP A 228 9.82 -27.30 1.15
CA ASP A 228 9.98 -28.02 2.39
C ASP A 228 9.27 -29.39 2.31
N SER A 229 9.66 -30.32 3.19
CA SER A 229 8.93 -31.57 3.42
C SER A 229 8.32 -31.57 4.82
N ALA A 230 7.22 -32.30 4.99
CA ALA A 230 6.58 -32.48 6.29
C ALA A 230 6.08 -33.92 6.43
N PRO A 231 6.15 -34.51 7.64
CA PRO A 231 5.64 -35.86 7.86
C PRO A 231 4.13 -35.92 7.58
N PRO A 232 3.57 -37.10 7.25
CA PRO A 232 2.13 -37.25 7.00
C PRO A 232 1.26 -36.83 8.20
N SER A 233 1.79 -36.96 9.43
CA SER A 233 1.11 -36.57 10.67
C SER A 233 1.17 -35.08 10.98
N ALA A 234 1.95 -34.27 10.25
CA ALA A 234 1.99 -32.83 10.47
C ALA A 234 0.63 -32.21 10.14
N ARG A 235 0.19 -31.25 10.97
CA ARG A 235 -0.97 -30.41 10.64
C ARG A 235 -0.70 -29.64 9.34
N ARG A 236 -1.68 -29.62 8.45
CA ARG A 236 -1.60 -28.98 7.14
C ARG A 236 -2.74 -27.98 6.97
N TRP A 237 -2.46 -26.95 6.18
CA TRP A 237 -3.43 -25.94 5.77
C TRP A 237 -3.34 -25.75 4.26
N ARG A 238 -4.48 -25.87 3.57
CA ARG A 238 -4.62 -25.67 2.13
C ARG A 238 -5.17 -24.28 1.85
N VAL A 239 -4.37 -23.47 1.16
CA VAL A 239 -4.65 -22.07 0.87
C VAL A 239 -4.71 -21.86 -0.63
N ALA A 240 -5.90 -21.60 -1.16
CA ALA A 240 -6.03 -21.08 -2.51
C ALA A 240 -5.56 -19.62 -2.50
N HIS A 241 -4.59 -19.27 -3.36
CA HIS A 241 -4.04 -17.92 -3.45
C HIS A 241 -4.33 -17.34 -4.83
N LEU A 242 -5.26 -16.38 -4.85
CA LEU A 242 -5.58 -15.57 -6.01
C LEU A 242 -5.03 -14.16 -5.82
N SER A 243 -4.86 -13.44 -6.91
CA SER A 243 -4.55 -12.02 -6.91
C SER A 243 -4.91 -11.42 -8.27
N ASP A 244 -5.09 -10.10 -8.33
CA ASP A 244 -5.16 -9.37 -9.60
C ASP A 244 -6.25 -9.94 -10.52
N VAL A 245 -7.46 -10.11 -10.00
CA VAL A 245 -8.59 -10.66 -10.77
C VAL A 245 -9.23 -9.61 -11.68
N HIS A 246 -9.08 -8.32 -11.35
CA HIS A 246 -9.55 -7.17 -12.13
C HIS A 246 -10.93 -7.38 -12.74
N VAL A 247 -11.94 -7.52 -11.88
CA VAL A 247 -13.33 -7.57 -12.31
C VAL A 247 -13.71 -6.23 -12.96
N VAL A 248 -14.38 -6.31 -14.11
CA VAL A 248 -14.92 -5.16 -14.84
C VAL A 248 -16.43 -5.09 -14.65
N GLY A 249 -17.01 -3.88 -14.72
CA GLY A 249 -18.44 -3.67 -14.48
C GLY A 249 -19.35 -4.03 -15.67
N GLU A 250 -18.78 -4.31 -16.85
CA GLU A 250 -19.53 -4.63 -18.05
C GLU A 250 -19.20 -6.03 -18.58
N ARG A 251 -20.22 -6.72 -19.13
CA ARG A 251 -20.07 -8.04 -19.77
C ARG A 251 -18.96 -8.09 -20.82
N TYR A 252 -18.74 -7.00 -21.55
CA TYR A 252 -17.72 -6.90 -22.58
C TYR A 252 -16.60 -5.91 -22.23
N GLY A 253 -16.47 -5.58 -20.94
CA GLY A 253 -15.45 -4.66 -20.44
C GLY A 253 -14.04 -5.19 -20.68
N PHE A 254 -13.10 -4.27 -20.85
CA PHE A 254 -11.67 -4.54 -20.91
C PHE A 254 -10.98 -3.90 -19.71
N ARG A 255 -9.92 -4.55 -19.22
CA ARG A 255 -9.07 -4.04 -18.14
C ARG A 255 -8.21 -2.88 -18.63
N ILE A 256 -7.91 -1.94 -17.73
CA ILE A 256 -7.07 -0.76 -18.02
C ILE A 256 -5.71 -1.17 -18.57
N GLU A 257 -5.02 -2.13 -17.92
CA GLU A 257 -3.62 -2.42 -18.24
C GLU A 257 -3.45 -3.16 -19.57
N SER A 258 -4.26 -4.20 -19.79
CA SER A 258 -4.12 -5.09 -20.95
C SER A 258 -4.97 -4.65 -22.15
N GLY A 259 -6.01 -3.84 -21.94
CA GLY A 259 -6.94 -3.42 -22.98
C GLY A 259 -7.45 -4.62 -23.78
N ARG A 260 -7.40 -4.52 -25.13
CA ARG A 260 -7.80 -5.61 -26.03
C ARG A 260 -6.76 -6.72 -26.19
N ALA A 261 -5.57 -6.56 -25.61
CA ALA A 261 -4.56 -7.61 -25.57
C ALA A 261 -4.76 -8.57 -24.38
N GLY A 262 -5.72 -8.27 -23.49
CA GLY A 262 -6.12 -9.14 -22.38
C GLY A 262 -7.49 -9.79 -22.58
N PRO A 263 -8.03 -10.41 -21.52
CA PRO A 263 -9.34 -11.05 -21.56
C PRO A 263 -10.46 -10.01 -21.56
N ARG A 264 -11.58 -10.38 -22.20
CA ARG A 264 -12.81 -9.59 -22.20
C ARG A 264 -13.79 -10.12 -21.16
N GLY A 265 -14.48 -9.23 -20.45
CA GLY A 265 -15.55 -9.61 -19.51
C GLY A 265 -15.04 -10.36 -18.27
N ASN A 266 -15.95 -10.98 -17.53
CA ASN A 266 -15.65 -11.63 -16.24
C ASN A 266 -15.65 -13.17 -16.31
N GLU A 267 -15.93 -13.75 -17.47
CA GLU A 267 -16.16 -15.20 -17.64
C GLU A 267 -14.99 -16.04 -17.14
N ARG A 268 -13.74 -15.57 -17.30
CA ARG A 268 -12.56 -16.27 -16.78
C ARG A 268 -12.54 -16.33 -15.25
N PHE A 269 -12.85 -15.21 -14.57
CA PHE A 269 -12.94 -15.18 -13.11
C PHE A 269 -14.07 -16.10 -12.60
N LEU A 270 -15.19 -16.17 -13.31
CA LEU A 270 -16.27 -17.09 -12.94
C LEU A 270 -15.82 -18.55 -13.00
N ARG A 271 -15.11 -18.95 -14.06
CA ARG A 271 -14.53 -20.30 -14.18
C ARG A 271 -13.52 -20.61 -13.07
N VAL A 272 -12.75 -19.62 -12.63
CA VAL A 272 -11.83 -19.77 -11.49
C VAL A 272 -12.60 -20.14 -10.23
N LEU A 273 -13.71 -19.44 -9.94
CA LEU A 273 -14.55 -19.74 -8.78
C LEU A 273 -15.26 -21.09 -8.88
N ASP A 274 -15.80 -21.43 -10.06
CA ASP A 274 -16.39 -22.75 -10.31
C ASP A 274 -15.36 -23.86 -10.03
N ARG A 275 -14.15 -23.72 -10.59
CA ARG A 275 -13.06 -24.68 -10.39
C ARG A 275 -12.60 -24.77 -8.94
N LEU A 276 -12.54 -23.65 -8.23
CA LEU A 276 -12.25 -23.64 -6.79
C LEU A 276 -13.33 -24.32 -5.97
N SER A 277 -14.60 -24.18 -6.35
CA SER A 277 -15.73 -24.85 -5.69
C SER A 277 -15.62 -26.36 -5.82
N GLU A 278 -15.37 -26.86 -7.04
CA GLU A 278 -15.13 -28.29 -7.30
C GLU A 278 -13.94 -28.84 -6.50
N ILE A 279 -12.85 -28.07 -6.44
CA ILE A 279 -11.68 -28.47 -5.65
C ILE A 279 -12.04 -28.49 -4.17
N HIS A 280 -12.75 -27.49 -3.65
CA HIS A 280 -13.15 -27.43 -2.26
C HIS A 280 -14.06 -28.60 -1.85
N GLU A 281 -14.96 -29.02 -2.73
CA GLU A 281 -15.86 -30.15 -2.50
C GLU A 281 -15.11 -31.49 -2.46
N SER A 282 -14.10 -31.67 -3.33
CA SER A 282 -13.33 -32.91 -3.38
C SER A 282 -12.21 -32.98 -2.33
N GLU A 283 -11.53 -31.86 -2.09
CA GLU A 283 -10.49 -31.71 -1.08
C GLU A 283 -10.65 -30.33 -0.43
N PRO A 284 -11.15 -30.24 0.82
CA PRO A 284 -11.46 -28.97 1.44
C PRO A 284 -10.28 -28.01 1.53
N LEU A 285 -10.57 -26.74 1.24
CA LEU A 285 -9.68 -25.60 1.45
C LEU A 285 -9.91 -25.04 2.85
N ASP A 286 -8.82 -24.66 3.52
CA ASP A 286 -8.88 -23.94 4.80
C ASP A 286 -9.09 -22.44 4.57
N LEU A 287 -8.52 -21.91 3.49
CA LEU A 287 -8.53 -20.48 3.17
C LEU A 287 -8.56 -20.23 1.66
N LEU A 288 -9.32 -19.23 1.24
CA LEU A 288 -9.17 -18.56 -0.05
C LEU A 288 -8.62 -17.16 0.21
N LEU A 289 -7.39 -16.87 -0.20
CA LEU A 289 -6.75 -15.58 -0.03
C LEU A 289 -6.70 -14.85 -1.39
N ILE A 290 -7.26 -13.64 -1.46
CA ILE A 290 -7.18 -12.77 -2.64
C ILE A 290 -6.35 -11.53 -2.29
N THR A 291 -5.15 -11.42 -2.85
CA THR A 291 -4.16 -10.40 -2.46
C THR A 291 -4.25 -9.11 -3.26
N GLY A 292 -5.44 -8.52 -3.35
CA GLY A 292 -5.68 -7.21 -3.98
C GLY A 292 -6.07 -7.27 -5.45
N ASP A 293 -6.49 -6.10 -5.94
CA ASP A 293 -7.00 -5.86 -7.28
C ASP A 293 -8.16 -6.80 -7.63
N MET A 294 -9.16 -6.79 -6.75
CA MET A 294 -10.45 -7.42 -6.99
C MET A 294 -11.18 -6.74 -8.15
N THR A 295 -11.06 -5.42 -8.23
CA THR A 295 -11.70 -4.58 -9.24
C THR A 295 -10.65 -3.90 -10.13
N ASP A 296 -11.04 -3.55 -11.35
CA ASP A 296 -10.12 -2.89 -12.29
C ASP A 296 -9.98 -1.38 -12.04
N ALA A 297 -10.98 -0.72 -11.46
CA ALA A 297 -10.96 0.72 -11.19
C ALA A 297 -11.65 1.09 -9.86
N GLY A 298 -11.95 0.12 -9.00
CA GLY A 298 -12.61 0.35 -7.73
C GLY A 298 -14.07 0.78 -7.86
N ARG A 299 -14.72 0.66 -9.02
CA ARG A 299 -16.07 1.22 -9.28
C ARG A 299 -17.20 0.44 -8.63
N SER A 300 -18.35 1.08 -8.43
CA SER A 300 -19.53 0.44 -7.83
C SER A 300 -19.98 -0.81 -8.60
N ALA A 301 -20.10 -0.71 -9.93
CA ALA A 301 -20.48 -1.83 -10.79
C ALA A 301 -19.46 -2.99 -10.77
N GLU A 302 -18.16 -2.71 -10.64
CA GLU A 302 -17.11 -3.74 -10.57
C GLU A 302 -17.18 -4.52 -9.26
N TRP A 303 -17.41 -3.79 -8.15
CA TRP A 303 -17.64 -4.41 -6.85
C TRP A 303 -18.93 -5.24 -6.83
N ALA A 304 -20.00 -4.78 -7.47
CA ALA A 304 -21.24 -5.54 -7.61
C ALA A 304 -21.01 -6.88 -8.31
N GLU A 305 -20.34 -6.88 -9.47
CA GLU A 305 -19.99 -8.08 -10.23
C GLU A 305 -19.11 -9.05 -9.41
N PHE A 306 -18.11 -8.52 -8.69
CA PHE A 306 -17.26 -9.33 -7.83
C PHE A 306 -18.06 -9.99 -6.69
N LEU A 307 -18.91 -9.23 -6.00
CA LEU A 307 -19.70 -9.72 -4.88
C LEU A 307 -20.79 -10.71 -5.32
N ASP A 308 -21.42 -10.49 -6.48
CA ASP A 308 -22.36 -11.45 -7.08
C ASP A 308 -21.66 -12.76 -7.46
N ALA A 309 -20.45 -12.68 -8.01
CA ALA A 309 -19.64 -13.86 -8.28
C ALA A 309 -19.32 -14.63 -7.00
N MET A 310 -18.89 -13.95 -5.93
CA MET A 310 -18.63 -14.59 -4.64
C MET A 310 -19.90 -15.17 -4.00
N GLN A 311 -21.04 -14.49 -4.11
CA GLN A 311 -22.32 -14.93 -3.54
C GLN A 311 -22.82 -16.25 -4.15
N ARG A 312 -22.49 -16.53 -5.41
CA ARG A 312 -22.78 -17.83 -6.05
C ARG A 312 -22.02 -18.99 -5.43
N HIS A 313 -20.94 -18.73 -4.69
CA HIS A 313 -20.11 -19.74 -4.02
C HIS A 313 -20.00 -19.46 -2.51
N PRO A 314 -21.08 -19.62 -1.73
CA PRO A 314 -21.11 -19.25 -0.32
C PRO A 314 -20.07 -19.99 0.54
N ALA A 315 -19.74 -21.24 0.18
CA ALA A 315 -18.70 -22.01 0.85
C ALA A 315 -17.29 -21.40 0.67
N LEU A 316 -17.00 -20.87 -0.52
CA LEU A 316 -15.76 -20.14 -0.80
C LEU A 316 -15.77 -18.77 -0.12
N ALA A 317 -16.88 -18.03 -0.22
CA ALA A 317 -17.05 -16.71 0.40
C ALA A 317 -16.81 -16.76 1.92
N ALA A 318 -17.35 -17.77 2.61
CA ALA A 318 -17.16 -17.97 4.06
C ALA A 318 -15.68 -18.18 4.48
N ARG A 319 -14.83 -18.58 3.53
CA ARG A 319 -13.39 -18.83 3.72
C ARG A 319 -12.51 -17.78 3.07
N SER A 320 -13.11 -16.78 2.43
CA SER A 320 -12.36 -15.80 1.67
C SER A 320 -11.73 -14.76 2.59
N LEU A 321 -10.46 -14.46 2.41
CA LEU A 321 -9.85 -13.25 2.94
C LEU A 321 -9.37 -12.39 1.78
N ILE A 322 -9.74 -11.12 1.81
CA ILE A 322 -9.38 -10.13 0.80
C ILE A 322 -8.67 -8.93 1.44
N LEU A 323 -7.78 -8.29 0.69
CA LEU A 323 -7.08 -7.06 1.06
C LEU A 323 -7.05 -6.13 -0.16
N PRO A 324 -6.93 -4.80 -0.01
CA PRO A 324 -6.98 -3.88 -1.14
C PRO A 324 -5.70 -3.93 -1.99
N GLY A 325 -5.85 -3.92 -3.31
CA GLY A 325 -4.80 -3.55 -4.24
C GLY A 325 -4.93 -2.10 -4.71
N ASN A 326 -4.04 -1.66 -5.60
CA ASN A 326 -4.03 -0.27 -6.04
C ASN A 326 -5.22 0.05 -6.95
N HIS A 327 -5.67 -0.89 -7.79
CA HIS A 327 -6.84 -0.67 -8.65
C HIS A 327 -8.14 -0.49 -7.86
N ASP A 328 -8.23 -1.11 -6.68
CA ASP A 328 -9.41 -1.00 -5.82
C ASP A 328 -9.60 0.40 -5.21
N VAL A 329 -8.54 1.23 -5.12
CA VAL A 329 -8.57 2.49 -4.34
C VAL A 329 -7.98 3.72 -5.04
N ASN A 330 -7.02 3.54 -5.95
CA ASN A 330 -6.20 4.64 -6.48
C ASN A 330 -6.59 5.06 -7.91
N ILE A 331 -7.34 4.24 -8.66
CA ILE A 331 -7.78 4.59 -10.02
C ILE A 331 -8.86 5.67 -9.97
N VAL A 332 -8.55 6.85 -10.50
CA VAL A 332 -9.47 7.99 -10.57
C VAL A 332 -10.46 7.84 -11.72
N ASP A 333 -9.95 7.41 -12.88
CA ASP A 333 -10.74 7.30 -14.10
C ASP A 333 -10.13 6.24 -15.01
N ARG A 334 -10.94 5.22 -15.32
CA ARG A 334 -10.53 4.13 -16.20
C ARG A 334 -10.30 4.57 -17.65
N ALA A 335 -10.97 5.63 -18.10
CA ALA A 335 -10.94 6.07 -19.50
C ALA A 335 -9.96 7.22 -19.73
N ASN A 336 -9.58 7.95 -18.67
CA ASN A 336 -8.69 9.10 -18.77
C ASN A 336 -7.51 8.98 -17.79
N PRO A 337 -6.35 8.46 -18.23
CA PRO A 337 -5.18 8.31 -17.38
C PRO A 337 -4.58 9.64 -16.91
N ALA A 338 -4.95 10.77 -17.53
CA ALA A 338 -4.51 12.11 -17.14
C ALA A 338 -5.39 12.75 -16.05
N ARG A 339 -6.53 12.14 -15.69
CA ARG A 339 -7.38 12.65 -14.62
C ARG A 339 -6.70 12.44 -13.28
N LEU A 340 -6.68 13.49 -12.46
CA LEU A 340 -6.03 13.49 -11.15
C LEU A 340 -6.97 13.98 -10.06
N GLU A 341 -6.77 13.46 -8.86
CA GLU A 341 -7.49 13.86 -7.66
C GLU A 341 -6.55 14.63 -6.72
N LEU A 342 -7.02 15.77 -6.20
CA LEU A 342 -6.26 16.53 -5.21
C LEU A 342 -6.13 15.74 -3.89
N PRO A 343 -5.09 16.01 -3.09
CA PRO A 343 -5.02 15.51 -1.72
C PRO A 343 -6.29 15.83 -0.93
N GLY A 344 -6.89 14.79 -0.32
CA GLY A 344 -8.13 14.93 0.44
C GLY A 344 -9.41 14.96 -0.39
N SER A 345 -9.36 14.69 -1.70
CA SER A 345 -10.57 14.60 -2.51
C SER A 345 -11.52 13.47 -2.01
N PRO A 346 -12.85 13.65 -2.16
CA PRO A 346 -13.81 12.66 -1.68
C PRO A 346 -13.81 11.39 -2.56
N GLY A 347 -13.41 11.44 -3.83
CA GLY A 347 -13.46 10.28 -4.74
C GLY A 347 -12.65 9.09 -4.23
N LYS A 348 -11.38 9.32 -3.86
CA LYS A 348 -10.56 8.30 -3.20
C LYS A 348 -11.16 7.76 -1.91
N ARG A 349 -11.77 8.63 -1.09
CA ARG A 349 -12.41 8.19 0.16
C ARG A 349 -13.62 7.31 -0.12
N LEU A 350 -14.36 7.60 -1.18
CA LEU A 350 -15.49 6.77 -1.61
C LEU A 350 -15.02 5.37 -2.03
N ARG A 351 -14.00 5.27 -2.89
CA ARG A 351 -13.39 3.99 -3.26
C ARG A 351 -12.87 3.21 -2.05
N GLN A 352 -12.18 3.88 -1.11
CA GLN A 352 -11.74 3.25 0.14
C GLN A 352 -12.90 2.71 0.98
N MET A 353 -13.97 3.49 1.17
CA MET A 353 -15.13 3.03 1.95
C MET A 353 -15.90 1.91 1.25
N ARG A 354 -15.97 1.93 -0.09
CA ARG A 354 -16.56 0.87 -0.91
C ARG A 354 -15.78 -0.43 -0.73
N THR A 355 -14.47 -0.38 -0.88
CA THR A 355 -13.56 -1.52 -0.63
C THR A 355 -13.65 -2.01 0.81
N LEU A 356 -13.67 -1.12 1.81
CA LEU A 356 -13.80 -1.49 3.21
C LEU A 356 -15.16 -2.15 3.52
N SER A 357 -16.23 -1.70 2.86
CA SER A 357 -17.57 -2.30 2.99
C SER A 357 -17.61 -3.72 2.42
N ALA A 358 -16.97 -3.95 1.26
CA ALA A 358 -16.85 -5.29 0.68
C ALA A 358 -15.99 -6.23 1.56
N ILE A 359 -14.87 -5.73 2.10
CA ILE A 359 -14.06 -6.46 3.08
C ILE A 359 -14.91 -6.83 4.31
N ALA A 360 -15.63 -5.86 4.89
CA ALA A 360 -16.47 -6.11 6.06
C ALA A 360 -17.57 -7.15 5.78
N ALA A 361 -18.15 -7.15 4.58
CA ALA A 361 -19.15 -8.12 4.16
C ALA A 361 -18.61 -9.55 4.10
N LEU A 362 -17.42 -9.75 3.53
CA LEU A 362 -16.84 -11.09 3.34
C LEU A 362 -16.17 -11.65 4.60
N GLN A 363 -15.48 -10.80 5.36
CA GLN A 363 -14.61 -11.24 6.47
C GLN A 363 -14.74 -10.46 7.78
N GLY A 364 -15.63 -9.46 7.85
CA GLY A 364 -15.65 -8.48 8.94
C GLY A 364 -15.83 -9.07 10.34
N GLU A 365 -16.54 -10.19 10.47
CA GLU A 365 -16.74 -10.88 11.76
C GLU A 365 -15.55 -11.76 12.17
N ARG A 366 -14.76 -12.22 11.19
CA ARG A 366 -13.67 -13.19 11.42
C ARG A 366 -12.35 -12.52 11.75
N VAL A 367 -12.10 -11.34 11.18
CA VAL A 367 -10.85 -10.60 11.38
C VAL A 367 -10.98 -9.60 12.52
N ARG A 368 -9.91 -9.46 13.29
CA ARG A 368 -9.78 -8.48 14.38
C ARG A 368 -8.94 -7.30 13.92
N VAL A 369 -9.28 -6.13 14.43
CA VAL A 369 -8.49 -4.90 14.27
C VAL A 369 -7.83 -4.52 15.59
N PHE A 370 -6.94 -3.54 15.56
CA PHE A 370 -6.24 -3.08 16.75
C PHE A 370 -7.05 -2.05 17.54
N ASP A 371 -6.78 -1.95 18.84
CA ASP A 371 -7.26 -0.85 19.66
C ASP A 371 -6.64 0.49 19.23
N GLU A 372 -7.13 1.58 19.81
CA GLU A 372 -6.57 2.90 19.55
C GLU A 372 -5.07 2.96 19.85
N SER A 373 -4.53 2.20 20.79
CA SER A 373 -3.09 2.22 21.06
C SER A 373 -2.24 1.51 20.00
N ARG A 374 -2.86 0.81 19.04
CA ARG A 374 -2.21 -0.04 18.03
C ARG A 374 -1.30 -1.12 18.64
N SER A 375 -1.52 -1.47 19.91
CA SER A 375 -0.66 -2.42 20.65
C SER A 375 -1.35 -3.74 20.98
N ARG A 376 -2.70 -3.77 20.96
CA ARG A 376 -3.50 -4.95 21.27
C ARG A 376 -4.63 -5.13 20.28
N LEU A 377 -5.02 -6.38 20.04
CA LEU A 377 -6.19 -6.71 19.23
C LEU A 377 -7.48 -6.39 20.02
N ALA A 378 -8.38 -5.67 19.37
CA ALA A 378 -9.68 -5.26 19.89
C ALA A 378 -10.80 -6.14 19.31
N GLY A 379 -11.96 -5.56 18.97
CA GLY A 379 -13.09 -6.29 18.41
C GLY A 379 -12.87 -6.79 16.97
N SER A 380 -13.92 -7.40 16.41
CA SER A 380 -13.97 -7.70 14.98
C SER A 380 -13.98 -6.40 14.16
N LEU A 381 -13.58 -6.46 12.89
CA LEU A 381 -13.73 -5.32 11.98
C LEU A 381 -15.18 -4.84 11.93
N ALA A 382 -16.16 -5.77 11.91
CA ALA A 382 -17.57 -5.42 11.92
C ALA A 382 -17.96 -4.58 13.16
N THR A 383 -17.49 -4.98 14.35
CA THR A 383 -17.72 -4.21 15.58
C THR A 383 -17.04 -2.84 15.54
N ALA A 384 -15.83 -2.75 14.97
CA ALA A 384 -15.11 -1.49 14.86
C ALA A 384 -15.76 -0.49 13.88
N LEU A 385 -16.43 -0.98 12.84
CA LEU A 385 -17.10 -0.13 11.85
C LEU A 385 -18.51 0.30 12.26
N GLU A 386 -19.15 -0.40 13.21
CA GLU A 386 -20.53 -0.14 13.59
C GLU A 386 -20.81 1.32 14.03
N PRO A 387 -19.97 1.97 14.86
CA PRO A 387 -20.16 3.37 15.22
C PRO A 387 -20.06 4.35 14.04
N HIS A 388 -19.52 3.91 12.91
CA HIS A 388 -19.28 4.73 11.73
C HIS A 388 -20.20 4.39 10.55
N ARG A 389 -21.07 3.37 10.68
CA ARG A 389 -21.92 2.87 9.60
C ARG A 389 -22.78 3.97 8.97
N GLU A 390 -23.44 4.78 9.79
CA GLU A 390 -24.30 5.87 9.31
C GLU A 390 -23.49 6.96 8.59
N ALA A 391 -22.33 7.32 9.11
CA ALA A 391 -21.45 8.32 8.49
C ALA A 391 -20.92 7.85 7.13
N ILE A 392 -20.52 6.58 7.03
CA ILE A 392 -20.05 5.98 5.78
C ILE A 392 -21.20 5.92 4.75
N ALA A 393 -22.40 5.46 5.16
CA ALA A 393 -23.56 5.37 4.28
C ALA A 393 -24.00 6.76 3.78
N ALA A 394 -24.10 7.76 4.67
CA ALA A 394 -24.43 9.13 4.29
C ALA A 394 -23.40 9.73 3.34
N PHE A 395 -22.12 9.44 3.54
CA PHE A 395 -21.07 9.86 2.61
C PHE A 395 -21.17 9.14 1.26
N ALA A 396 -21.51 7.86 1.24
CA ALA A 396 -21.67 7.12 -0.01
C ALA A 396 -22.85 7.65 -0.83
N ASP A 397 -23.98 7.97 -0.18
CA ASP A 397 -25.17 8.50 -0.85
C ASP A 397 -24.96 9.94 -1.38
N ALA A 398 -24.48 10.84 -0.52
CA ALA A 398 -24.42 12.27 -0.87
C ALA A 398 -23.05 12.74 -1.39
N GLY A 399 -21.97 12.03 -1.06
CA GLY A 399 -20.60 12.44 -1.33
C GLY A 399 -20.17 13.72 -0.60
N GLY A 400 -19.10 14.35 -1.09
CA GLY A 400 -18.69 15.69 -0.65
C GLY A 400 -17.65 15.74 0.46
N LEU A 401 -16.95 16.88 0.52
CA LEU A 401 -15.78 17.07 1.38
C LEU A 401 -16.09 16.99 2.87
N ARG A 402 -17.21 17.60 3.30
CA ARG A 402 -17.60 17.63 4.72
C ARG A 402 -17.88 16.23 5.26
N LEU A 403 -18.61 15.41 4.49
CA LEU A 403 -18.94 14.04 4.88
C LEU A 403 -17.74 13.10 4.79
N SER A 404 -16.73 13.43 3.96
CA SER A 404 -15.47 12.68 3.91
C SER A 404 -14.54 12.92 5.11
N ALA A 405 -14.84 13.91 5.96
CA ALA A 405 -14.02 14.25 7.11
C ALA A 405 -13.98 13.07 8.11
N GLY A 406 -12.77 12.69 8.53
CA GLY A 406 -12.57 11.58 9.46
C GLY A 406 -12.55 10.18 8.83
N LEU A 407 -13.10 9.98 7.63
CA LEU A 407 -13.13 8.65 6.97
C LEU A 407 -11.72 8.11 6.66
N ALA A 408 -10.75 9.00 6.46
CA ALA A 408 -9.35 8.62 6.29
C ALA A 408 -8.78 7.87 7.51
N ALA A 409 -9.20 8.27 8.72
CA ALA A 409 -8.76 7.62 9.95
C ALA A 409 -9.41 6.24 10.07
N ILE A 410 -10.70 6.10 9.75
CA ILE A 410 -11.41 4.81 9.73
C ILE A 410 -10.69 3.83 8.79
N TRP A 411 -10.36 4.26 7.57
CA TRP A 411 -9.59 3.43 6.63
C TRP A 411 -8.25 3.01 7.22
N ALA A 412 -7.47 3.96 7.75
CA ALA A 412 -6.15 3.67 8.29
C ALA A 412 -6.21 2.74 9.52
N ASP A 413 -7.19 2.94 10.41
CA ASP A 413 -7.38 2.17 11.64
C ASP A 413 -7.98 0.78 11.42
N ALA A 414 -8.49 0.49 10.22
CA ALA A 414 -8.91 -0.85 9.83
C ALA A 414 -7.74 -1.83 9.61
N PHE A 415 -6.51 -1.35 9.39
CA PHE A 415 -5.34 -2.19 9.10
C PHE A 415 -4.29 -2.12 10.21
N PRO A 416 -3.43 -3.15 10.37
CA PRO A 416 -3.59 -4.48 9.79
C PRO A 416 -4.81 -5.21 10.36
N MET A 417 -5.45 -6.01 9.52
CA MET A 417 -6.48 -6.96 9.98
C MET A 417 -5.82 -8.29 10.33
N VAL A 418 -6.24 -8.91 11.43
CA VAL A 418 -5.68 -10.17 11.90
C VAL A 418 -6.78 -11.22 12.01
N LEU A 419 -6.68 -12.29 11.23
CA LEU A 419 -7.35 -13.54 11.55
C LEU A 419 -6.49 -14.26 12.60
N PRO A 420 -6.91 -14.28 13.88
CA PRO A 420 -6.14 -14.98 14.91
C PRO A 420 -6.11 -16.48 14.62
N PRO A 421 -5.05 -17.18 15.03
CA PRO A 421 -5.03 -18.64 14.92
C PRO A 421 -6.08 -19.24 15.86
N THR A 422 -6.76 -20.29 15.41
CA THR A 422 -7.78 -20.99 16.23
C THR A 422 -7.17 -21.65 17.47
N GLU A 423 -5.92 -22.09 17.36
CA GLU A 423 -5.13 -22.72 18.43
C GLU A 423 -3.81 -21.94 18.62
N PRO A 424 -3.14 -22.03 19.79
CA PRO A 424 -1.92 -21.25 20.06
C PRO A 424 -0.81 -21.42 19.03
N ASP A 425 -0.66 -22.62 18.47
CA ASP A 425 0.31 -22.94 17.42
C ASP A 425 -0.34 -23.06 16.02
N GLY A 426 -1.60 -22.69 15.88
CA GLY A 426 -2.34 -22.71 14.63
C GLY A 426 -1.83 -21.70 13.60
N LEU A 427 -2.49 -21.70 12.44
CA LEU A 427 -2.27 -20.73 11.38
C LEU A 427 -3.13 -19.48 11.62
N GLY A 428 -2.48 -18.32 11.70
CA GLY A 428 -3.12 -17.00 11.63
C GLY A 428 -2.80 -16.30 10.32
N VAL A 429 -3.57 -15.26 10.00
CA VAL A 429 -3.37 -14.43 8.80
C VAL A 429 -3.33 -12.96 9.20
N ILE A 430 -2.35 -12.22 8.68
CA ILE A 430 -2.22 -10.78 8.88
C ILE A 430 -2.34 -10.12 7.51
N LEU A 431 -3.37 -9.28 7.33
CA LEU A 431 -3.69 -8.60 6.09
C LEU A 431 -3.24 -7.14 6.18
N LEU A 432 -2.28 -6.74 5.35
CA LEU A 432 -1.77 -5.38 5.27
C LEU A 432 -2.45 -4.60 4.14
N ASN A 433 -2.68 -3.31 4.37
CA ASN A 433 -2.87 -2.36 3.29
C ASN A 433 -1.49 -1.89 2.82
N SER A 434 -1.06 -2.35 1.64
CA SER A 434 0.21 -1.97 1.03
C SER A 434 0.12 -0.80 0.05
N ASN A 435 -1.01 -0.10 -0.04
CA ASN A 435 -1.22 0.95 -1.04
C ASN A 435 -0.64 2.29 -0.59
N ALA A 436 0.28 2.87 -1.36
CA ALA A 436 0.66 4.25 -1.17
C ALA A 436 -0.50 5.17 -1.58
N GLU A 437 -0.58 6.36 -0.98
CA GLU A 437 -1.53 7.35 -1.46
C GLU A 437 -1.09 7.92 -2.82
N ALA A 438 -1.72 7.44 -3.89
CA ALA A 438 -1.60 8.02 -5.22
C ALA A 438 -2.67 9.09 -5.49
N HIS A 439 -2.29 10.12 -6.25
CA HIS A 439 -3.16 11.21 -6.73
C HIS A 439 -3.19 11.30 -8.26
N PHE A 440 -2.37 10.48 -8.93
CA PHE A 440 -2.15 10.45 -10.37
C PHE A 440 -1.88 9.00 -10.78
N SER A 441 -2.36 8.60 -11.95
CA SER A 441 -2.26 7.21 -12.45
C SER A 441 -0.81 6.72 -12.56
N PHE A 442 0.15 7.61 -12.79
CA PHE A 442 1.58 7.26 -12.87
C PHE A 442 2.17 6.75 -11.54
N THR A 443 1.60 7.13 -10.39
CA THR A 443 2.03 6.62 -9.08
C THR A 443 1.03 5.65 -8.47
N ASN A 444 0.06 5.16 -9.26
CA ASN A 444 -0.95 4.21 -8.82
C ASN A 444 -0.33 2.94 -8.24
N ALA A 445 0.70 2.42 -8.91
CA ALA A 445 1.39 1.17 -8.59
C ALA A 445 2.37 1.26 -7.41
N LEU A 446 2.50 2.43 -6.77
CA LEU A 446 3.43 2.60 -5.66
C LEU A 446 2.88 1.90 -4.40
N GLY A 447 3.70 1.02 -3.83
CA GLY A 447 3.40 0.34 -2.58
C GLY A 447 4.10 0.93 -1.36
N LEU A 448 3.39 1.03 -0.23
CA LEU A 448 3.94 1.44 1.07
C LEU A 448 3.17 0.73 2.20
N VAL A 449 3.87 0.34 3.26
CA VAL A 449 3.25 -0.10 4.52
C VAL A 449 3.57 0.92 5.61
N ALA A 450 2.58 1.42 6.35
CA ALA A 450 2.81 2.41 7.41
C ALA A 450 3.65 1.82 8.57
N GLU A 451 4.45 2.64 9.26
CA GLU A 451 5.23 2.15 10.42
C GLU A 451 4.32 1.71 11.56
N GLU A 452 3.20 2.42 11.81
CA GLU A 452 2.16 1.97 12.75
C GLU A 452 1.68 0.55 12.43
N ASP A 453 1.47 0.22 11.15
CA ASP A 453 1.01 -1.11 10.72
C ASP A 453 2.11 -2.17 10.85
N MET A 454 3.38 -1.83 10.57
CA MET A 454 4.53 -2.72 10.79
C MET A 454 4.72 -3.03 12.29
N GLN A 455 4.49 -2.06 13.17
CA GLN A 455 4.56 -2.28 14.62
C GLN A 455 3.37 -3.09 15.14
N ALA A 456 2.16 -2.82 14.64
CA ALA A 456 0.96 -3.60 14.95
C ALA A 456 1.08 -5.06 14.51
N LEU A 457 1.63 -5.30 13.31
CA LEU A 457 2.03 -6.63 12.83
C LEU A 457 2.93 -7.36 13.86
N LEU A 458 3.99 -6.71 14.34
CA LEU A 458 4.87 -7.31 15.35
C LEU A 458 4.16 -7.51 16.70
N ALA A 459 3.23 -6.64 17.07
CA ALA A 459 2.39 -6.85 18.25
C ALA A 459 1.47 -8.08 18.11
N ALA A 460 0.89 -8.34 16.93
CA ALA A 460 0.12 -9.57 16.68
C ALA A 460 0.97 -10.82 16.88
N THR A 461 2.19 -10.84 16.31
CA THR A 461 3.08 -12.01 16.42
C THR A 461 3.59 -12.26 17.85
N ARG A 462 3.70 -11.20 18.67
CA ARG A 462 4.01 -11.31 20.10
C ARG A 462 2.82 -11.79 20.92
N THR A 463 1.60 -11.40 20.53
CA THR A 463 0.35 -11.86 21.16
C THR A 463 0.18 -13.37 20.98
N PHE A 464 0.54 -13.91 19.81
CA PHE A 464 0.53 -15.35 19.54
C PHE A 464 1.93 -15.87 19.21
N PRO A 465 2.78 -16.10 20.24
CA PRO A 465 4.20 -16.39 20.04
C PRO A 465 4.48 -17.80 19.50
N GLN A 466 3.50 -18.70 19.51
CA GLN A 466 3.61 -20.05 18.94
C GLN A 466 2.97 -20.17 17.56
N ALA A 467 2.20 -19.16 17.15
CA ALA A 467 1.45 -19.20 15.91
C ALA A 467 2.35 -19.20 14.67
N ARG A 468 1.77 -19.73 13.61
CA ARG A 468 2.31 -19.71 12.25
C ARG A 468 1.51 -18.69 11.46
N TRP A 469 2.16 -17.95 10.58
CA TRP A 469 1.57 -16.75 9.99
C TRP A 469 1.63 -16.77 8.47
N ILE A 470 0.52 -16.41 7.85
CA ILE A 470 0.51 -15.80 6.52
C ILE A 470 0.54 -14.30 6.71
N LEU A 471 1.53 -13.64 6.11
CA LEU A 471 1.55 -12.20 5.94
C LEU A 471 1.07 -11.87 4.53
N ALA A 472 -0.15 -11.36 4.40
CA ALA A 472 -0.72 -11.01 3.11
C ALA A 472 -0.62 -9.50 2.86
N LEU A 473 -0.22 -9.15 1.64
CA LEU A 473 -0.12 -7.79 1.12
C LEU A 473 -0.32 -7.81 -0.40
N HIS A 474 -0.56 -6.69 -1.05
CA HIS A 474 -0.72 -6.65 -2.50
C HIS A 474 0.63 -6.48 -3.22
N HIS A 475 1.35 -5.41 -2.91
CA HIS A 475 2.65 -5.09 -3.53
C HIS A 475 3.76 -6.01 -3.04
N HIS A 476 4.70 -6.39 -3.92
CA HIS A 476 5.82 -7.24 -3.53
C HIS A 476 6.78 -6.51 -2.58
N PRO A 477 7.30 -7.19 -1.54
CA PRO A 477 8.17 -6.55 -0.55
C PRO A 477 9.59 -6.29 -1.07
N ILE A 478 10.02 -6.95 -2.15
CA ILE A 478 11.35 -6.79 -2.74
C ILE A 478 11.38 -7.29 -4.17
N GLU A 479 12.17 -6.64 -5.03
CA GLU A 479 12.27 -6.99 -6.45
C GLU A 479 12.87 -8.38 -6.67
N TYR A 480 12.26 -9.14 -7.59
CA TYR A 480 12.64 -10.53 -7.82
C TYR A 480 14.07 -10.65 -8.36
N PRO A 481 14.78 -11.74 -8.04
CA PRO A 481 16.11 -12.02 -8.55
C PRO A 481 16.11 -12.51 -10.01
N ARG A 482 15.21 -12.01 -10.86
CA ARG A 482 15.07 -12.41 -12.28
C ARG A 482 15.48 -11.26 -13.21
N PRO A 483 16.15 -11.55 -14.34
CA PRO A 483 16.41 -10.52 -15.35
C PRO A 483 15.09 -9.89 -15.81
N ALA A 484 15.01 -8.56 -15.77
CA ALA A 484 13.89 -7.84 -16.36
C ALA A 484 14.18 -7.55 -17.84
N LYS A 485 13.15 -7.56 -18.69
CA LYS A 485 13.33 -7.24 -20.12
C LYS A 485 13.59 -5.74 -20.28
N ALA A 486 12.88 -4.92 -19.51
CA ALA A 486 13.04 -3.48 -19.47
C ALA A 486 13.32 -2.99 -18.05
N PHE A 487 14.10 -1.91 -17.94
CA PHE A 487 14.40 -1.28 -16.65
C PHE A 487 13.13 -0.71 -15.98
N SER A 488 12.16 -0.25 -16.79
CA SER A 488 10.87 0.24 -16.33
C SER A 488 10.05 -0.80 -15.55
N GLU A 489 10.26 -2.11 -15.79
CA GLU A 489 9.57 -3.18 -15.07
C GLU A 489 10.02 -3.31 -13.60
N ARG A 490 11.14 -2.67 -13.23
CA ARG A 490 11.74 -2.73 -11.87
C ARG A 490 11.51 -1.48 -11.04
N ILE A 491 11.05 -0.39 -11.65
CA ILE A 491 10.89 0.88 -10.96
C ILE A 491 9.42 1.05 -10.57
N GLY A 492 9.17 1.29 -9.28
CA GLY A 492 7.87 1.77 -8.81
C GLY A 492 6.78 0.71 -8.66
N THR A 493 7.14 -0.57 -8.64
CA THR A 493 6.18 -1.68 -8.43
C THR A 493 6.39 -2.38 -7.08
N ALA A 494 7.63 -2.38 -6.55
CA ALA A 494 7.93 -2.93 -5.23
C ALA A 494 7.52 -1.96 -4.11
N LEU A 495 7.29 -2.50 -2.90
CA LEU A 495 7.16 -1.69 -1.70
C LEU A 495 8.36 -0.76 -1.54
N ILE A 496 8.08 0.54 -1.45
CA ILE A 496 9.09 1.57 -1.33
C ILE A 496 9.91 1.39 -0.04
N ASN A 497 9.25 1.03 1.06
CA ASN A 497 9.89 0.69 2.33
C ASN A 497 9.97 -0.84 2.59
N GLY A 498 9.95 -1.65 1.54
CA GLY A 498 9.95 -3.10 1.64
C GLY A 498 11.16 -3.70 2.38
N SER A 499 12.35 -3.11 2.22
CA SER A 499 13.54 -3.56 2.95
C SER A 499 13.45 -3.33 4.46
N ARG A 500 12.76 -2.28 4.90
CA ARG A 500 12.43 -2.05 6.32
C ARG A 500 11.52 -3.16 6.84
N LEU A 501 10.45 -3.47 6.10
CA LEU A 501 9.53 -4.55 6.46
C LEU A 501 10.26 -5.90 6.59
N LEU A 502 11.11 -6.25 5.62
CA LEU A 502 11.87 -7.50 5.63
C LEU A 502 12.84 -7.61 6.81
N ARG A 503 13.56 -6.53 7.15
CA ARG A 503 14.43 -6.50 8.34
C ARG A 503 13.63 -6.68 9.63
N LEU A 504 12.46 -6.03 9.74
CA LEU A 504 11.57 -6.17 10.90
C LEU A 504 11.02 -7.58 11.06
N LEU A 505 10.77 -8.29 9.95
CA LEU A 505 10.25 -9.65 9.95
C LEU A 505 11.28 -10.72 10.29
N ARG A 506 12.58 -10.42 10.30
CA ARG A 506 13.66 -11.39 10.56
C ARG A 506 13.41 -12.28 11.79
N PRO A 507 12.96 -11.77 12.96
CA PRO A 507 12.73 -12.61 14.14
C PRO A 507 11.55 -13.59 14.02
N VAL A 508 10.58 -13.31 13.14
CA VAL A 508 9.37 -14.13 12.95
C VAL A 508 9.35 -14.88 11.63
N ALA A 509 10.35 -14.65 10.78
CA ALA A 509 10.50 -15.22 9.46
C ALA A 509 10.38 -16.76 9.41
N PRO A 510 10.97 -17.55 10.34
CA PRO A 510 10.82 -19.01 10.33
C PRO A 510 9.37 -19.51 10.45
N ARG A 511 8.49 -18.68 11.04
CA ARG A 511 7.07 -18.97 11.28
C ARG A 511 6.15 -18.26 10.31
N THR A 512 6.68 -17.56 9.31
CA THR A 512 5.90 -16.67 8.44
C THR A 512 6.13 -16.98 6.97
N VAL A 513 5.05 -16.98 6.18
CA VAL A 513 5.10 -16.93 4.72
C VAL A 513 4.45 -15.64 4.27
N ALA A 514 5.16 -14.82 3.50
CA ALA A 514 4.59 -13.63 2.87
C ALA A 514 3.92 -14.01 1.55
N MET A 515 2.67 -13.61 1.34
CA MET A 515 1.87 -13.92 0.15
C MET A 515 1.34 -12.63 -0.47
N HIS A 516 1.60 -12.40 -1.75
CA HIS A 516 1.26 -11.15 -2.44
C HIS A 516 0.92 -11.34 -3.92
N GLY A 517 0.58 -10.26 -4.64
CA GLY A 517 0.40 -10.26 -6.09
C GLY A 517 0.99 -9.02 -6.78
N HIS A 518 0.17 -8.20 -7.45
CA HIS A 518 0.50 -6.95 -8.15
C HIS A 518 1.29 -7.11 -9.45
N ARG A 519 2.15 -8.13 -9.54
CA ARG A 519 3.01 -8.35 -10.72
C ARG A 519 2.37 -9.18 -11.81
N HIS A 520 1.20 -9.76 -11.54
CA HIS A 520 0.46 -10.71 -12.38
C HIS A 520 1.20 -12.01 -12.75
N ILE A 521 2.48 -12.10 -12.40
CA ILE A 521 3.35 -13.24 -12.65
C ILE A 521 3.75 -13.91 -11.33
N ASP A 522 4.02 -15.20 -11.41
CA ASP A 522 4.39 -15.98 -10.26
C ASP A 522 5.89 -15.91 -9.95
N TRP A 523 6.16 -15.93 -8.65
CA TRP A 523 7.50 -16.06 -8.10
C TRP A 523 7.40 -16.67 -6.71
N ILE A 524 8.17 -17.72 -6.46
CA ILE A 524 8.31 -18.30 -5.13
C ILE A 524 9.79 -18.26 -4.77
N GLY A 525 10.09 -17.55 -3.70
CA GLY A 525 11.45 -17.33 -3.27
C GLY A 525 11.56 -17.08 -1.78
N ARG A 526 12.73 -16.58 -1.39
CA ARG A 526 13.00 -16.22 0.00
C ARG A 526 13.91 -15.01 0.10
N CYS A 527 13.77 -14.32 1.21
CA CYS A 527 14.73 -13.32 1.68
C CYS A 527 15.13 -13.73 3.11
N GLY A 528 16.36 -14.24 3.25
CA GLY A 528 16.80 -14.88 4.50
C GLY A 528 15.92 -16.07 4.86
N GLY A 529 15.37 -16.07 6.07
CA GLY A 529 14.43 -17.09 6.54
C GLY A 529 12.98 -16.90 6.08
N LEU A 530 12.63 -15.76 5.50
CA LEU A 530 11.25 -15.45 5.11
C LEU A 530 10.98 -15.99 3.71
N LYS A 531 9.99 -16.87 3.58
CA LYS A 531 9.47 -17.33 2.29
C LYS A 531 8.46 -16.33 1.74
N ILE A 532 8.56 -16.04 0.44
CA ILE A 532 7.76 -15.03 -0.25
C ILE A 532 7.13 -15.70 -1.48
N VAL A 533 5.82 -15.54 -1.62
CA VAL A 533 5.00 -16.14 -2.67
C VAL A 533 4.25 -15.02 -3.39
N SER A 534 4.50 -14.90 -4.69
CA SER A 534 3.72 -14.08 -5.61
C SER A 534 2.73 -14.96 -6.34
N ALA A 535 1.44 -14.63 -6.25
CA ALA A 535 0.42 -15.24 -7.08
C ALA A 535 0.52 -14.70 -8.51
N PRO A 536 0.41 -15.56 -9.54
CA PRO A 536 0.07 -15.10 -10.87
C PRO A 536 -1.39 -14.62 -10.88
N SER A 537 -1.74 -13.76 -11.82
CA SER A 537 -3.14 -13.48 -12.06
C SER A 537 -3.80 -14.69 -12.73
N PRO A 538 -4.95 -15.17 -12.21
CA PRO A 538 -5.75 -16.17 -12.90
C PRO A 538 -6.58 -15.56 -14.04
N VAL A 539 -6.45 -14.26 -14.30
CA VAL A 539 -7.21 -13.52 -15.31
C VAL A 539 -6.30 -12.83 -16.30
N MET A 540 -5.37 -12.01 -15.83
CA MET A 540 -4.48 -11.14 -16.61
C MET A 540 -3.34 -11.92 -17.30
N GLU A 541 -2.48 -11.20 -18.04
CA GLU A 541 -1.29 -11.73 -18.75
C GLU A 541 -1.57 -12.79 -19.83
N ALA A 542 -2.83 -12.92 -20.26
CA ALA A 542 -3.25 -13.85 -21.30
C ALA A 542 -4.51 -13.37 -22.01
N THR A 543 -4.58 -13.55 -23.33
CA THR A 543 -5.83 -13.36 -24.11
C THR A 543 -6.84 -14.46 -23.76
N ASP A 544 -8.12 -14.30 -24.11
CA ASP A 544 -9.18 -15.32 -23.86
C ASP A 544 -8.88 -16.70 -24.47
N ALA A 545 -7.99 -16.77 -25.47
CA ALA A 545 -7.57 -18.00 -26.15
C ALA A 545 -6.39 -18.71 -25.47
N GLU A 546 -5.78 -18.10 -24.45
CA GLU A 546 -4.61 -18.63 -23.75
C GLU A 546 -4.98 -19.10 -22.33
N PRO A 547 -4.32 -20.15 -21.83
CA PRO A 547 -4.56 -20.62 -20.48
C PRO A 547 -3.95 -19.67 -19.44
N THR A 548 -4.59 -19.61 -18.28
CA THR A 548 -4.08 -18.92 -17.07
C THR A 548 -3.95 -19.92 -15.93
N CYS A 549 -3.45 -19.50 -14.78
CA CYS A 549 -3.35 -20.41 -13.63
C CYS A 549 -3.43 -19.67 -12.30
N PHE A 550 -3.71 -20.43 -11.24
CA PHE A 550 -3.49 -20.02 -9.85
C PHE A 550 -2.85 -21.16 -9.05
N TYR A 551 -2.50 -20.88 -7.80
CA TYR A 551 -1.90 -21.87 -6.91
C TYR A 551 -2.78 -22.20 -5.71
N ILE A 552 -2.73 -23.47 -5.31
CA ILE A 552 -3.14 -23.93 -3.99
C ILE A 552 -1.87 -24.31 -3.24
N HIS A 553 -1.56 -23.56 -2.20
CA HIS A 553 -0.41 -23.79 -1.34
C HIS A 553 -0.79 -24.70 -0.19
N THR A 554 0.03 -25.72 0.06
CA THR A 554 -0.06 -26.49 1.30
C THR A 554 1.01 -26.01 2.26
N LEU A 555 0.58 -25.41 3.36
CA LEU A 555 1.43 -25.06 4.49
C LEU A 555 1.37 -26.17 5.52
N ALA A 556 2.49 -26.49 6.16
CA ALA A 556 2.52 -27.52 7.19
C ALA A 556 3.21 -27.02 8.46
N ALA A 557 2.77 -27.53 9.61
CA ALA A 557 3.44 -27.31 10.87
C ALA A 557 4.83 -27.97 10.83
N ALA A 558 5.87 -27.18 11.11
CA ALA A 558 7.24 -27.66 11.26
C ALA A 558 7.74 -27.41 12.70
N PRO A 559 8.74 -28.17 13.20
CA PRO A 559 9.24 -28.02 14.57
C PRO A 559 9.72 -26.61 14.92
N GLN A 560 10.28 -25.89 13.95
CA GLN A 560 10.83 -24.54 14.13
C GLN A 560 9.99 -23.46 13.43
N GLY A 561 8.82 -23.82 12.90
CA GLY A 561 7.88 -22.86 12.34
C GLY A 561 6.93 -23.42 11.30
N ILE A 562 6.93 -22.83 10.11
CA ILE A 562 5.99 -23.19 9.04
C ILE A 562 6.77 -23.74 7.84
N ALA A 563 6.32 -24.86 7.29
CA ALA A 563 6.83 -25.46 6.06
C ALA A 563 5.95 -25.04 4.87
N LEU A 564 6.58 -24.67 3.75
CA LEU A 564 5.90 -24.42 2.47
C LEU A 564 6.15 -25.63 1.58
N LEU A 565 5.13 -26.48 1.41
CA LEU A 565 5.22 -27.65 0.56
C LEU A 565 5.05 -27.25 -0.91
N ALA A 566 5.35 -28.19 -1.82
CA ALA A 566 5.14 -27.99 -3.25
C ALA A 566 3.67 -27.62 -3.52
N PRO A 567 3.39 -26.49 -4.19
CA PRO A 567 2.03 -26.05 -4.46
C PRO A 567 1.42 -26.85 -5.60
N GLN A 568 0.09 -26.95 -5.58
CA GLN A 568 -0.67 -27.41 -6.72
C GLN A 568 -0.90 -26.21 -7.66
N ARG A 569 -0.41 -26.31 -8.90
CA ARG A 569 -0.72 -25.36 -9.97
C ARG A 569 -2.02 -25.78 -10.65
N VAL A 570 -3.03 -24.94 -10.60
CA VAL A 570 -4.33 -25.19 -11.23
C VAL A 570 -4.41 -24.37 -12.52
N MET A 571 -4.53 -25.05 -13.65
CA MET A 571 -4.70 -24.41 -14.95
C MET A 571 -6.17 -24.07 -15.19
N ILE A 572 -6.41 -22.89 -15.77
CA ILE A 572 -7.71 -22.44 -16.27
C ILE A 572 -7.61 -22.38 -17.78
N GLU A 573 -8.19 -23.38 -18.42
CA GLU A 573 -8.16 -23.51 -19.87
C GLU A 573 -9.07 -22.46 -20.55
N PRO A 574 -8.71 -22.03 -21.77
CA PRO A 574 -9.56 -21.19 -22.59
C PRO A 574 -10.83 -21.95 -22.99
N VAL A 575 -11.93 -21.23 -23.19
CA VAL A 575 -13.14 -21.81 -23.76
C VAL A 575 -12.96 -21.83 -25.29
N PRO A 576 -13.17 -22.97 -25.98
CA PRO A 576 -13.17 -22.99 -27.43
C PRO A 576 -14.15 -21.94 -27.96
N PRO A 577 -13.83 -21.18 -29.01
CA PRO A 577 -14.79 -20.25 -29.60
C PRO A 577 -16.06 -21.02 -29.92
N ALA A 578 -17.20 -20.53 -29.43
CA ALA A 578 -18.49 -21.12 -29.77
C ALA A 578 -18.58 -21.19 -31.29
N VAL A 579 -18.71 -22.40 -31.83
CA VAL A 579 -18.94 -22.60 -33.26
C VAL A 579 -20.25 -21.88 -33.55
N THR A 580 -20.16 -20.72 -34.21
CA THR A 580 -21.33 -20.03 -34.73
C THR A 580 -21.96 -20.95 -35.77
N ALA A 581 -23.06 -21.59 -35.38
CA ALA A 581 -23.91 -22.37 -36.27
C ALA A 581 -24.69 -21.44 -37.22
#